data_AF-A0A0N5BEF9-F1
#
_entry.id   AF-A0A0N5BEF9-F1
#
_cell.length_a   1.000
_cell.length_b   1.000
_cell.length_c   1.000
_cell.angle_alpha   90.00
_cell.angle_beta   90.00
_cell.angle_gamma   90.00
#
_symmetry.space_group_name_H-M   'P 1'
#
loop_
_entity.id
_entity.type
_entity.pdbx_description
1 polymer ?
#
loop_
_entity_poly.entity_id
_entity_poly.type
_entity_poly.pdbx_seq_one_letter_code
_entity_poly.pdbx_strand_id
1 'polypeptide(L)'
;MLAIQDIENLFRNSLSNETLSYSYLPINNNPSFLDYDNIIAVMIIREDENGKKVPIGYGVTQKITNNQYYVMMNVINGNYLNKYVSINDNQTYFKSFNHKNLSILSIDNIYNIFNNHNIIKSPISTYLLPYNTVFGDSDVKSVMEILFDETIKKFDINNNFYLNKNMTIDFMYDSNKIGREEELMVMNGIGFNVVDKMYFQKCTHTLESLKISTENVFNYIGECLVIGKDNLGMVIEYDNFVIGINRKDFLEHLFKLGNVNGLVQVDDKKDAIGYILIMNNHILGCYGDDKNIQMNLIKNILPKLDDITDVTFFLNCTDDSLATKLLENALEIKEIRRHHTLSIIEKINWNKIGIIGIGCHIF
;
A
#
# COMPACT_ATOMS: atom_id res chain seq x y z
N MET A 1 -22.48 -19.69 6.29
CA MET A 1 -22.64 -18.33 6.88
C MET A 1 -21.42 -17.88 7.68
N LEU A 2 -20.70 -18.76 8.40
CA LEU A 2 -19.51 -18.40 9.20
C LEU A 2 -18.26 -18.01 8.39
N ALA A 3 -18.05 -18.55 7.18
CA ALA A 3 -16.89 -18.18 6.34
C ALA A 3 -16.93 -16.73 5.84
N ILE A 4 -18.12 -16.14 5.73
CA ILE A 4 -18.29 -14.72 5.39
C ILE A 4 -17.77 -13.86 6.53
N GLN A 5 -17.99 -14.28 7.77
CA GLN A 5 -17.64 -13.54 8.98
C GLN A 5 -16.12 -13.51 9.24
N ASP A 6 -15.41 -14.59 8.93
CA ASP A 6 -13.94 -14.62 9.05
C ASP A 6 -13.26 -13.80 7.96
N ILE A 7 -13.80 -13.84 6.75
CA ILE A 7 -13.38 -13.00 5.64
C ILE A 7 -13.66 -11.52 5.96
N GLU A 8 -14.86 -11.19 6.46
CA GLU A 8 -15.21 -9.86 6.95
C GLU A 8 -14.31 -9.38 8.09
N ASN A 9 -13.93 -10.24 9.03
CA ASN A 9 -13.03 -9.89 10.14
C ASN A 9 -11.59 -9.64 9.66
N LEU A 10 -11.10 -10.45 8.71
CA LEU A 10 -9.80 -10.27 8.08
C LEU A 10 -9.75 -8.96 7.28
N PHE A 11 -10.89 -8.56 6.69
CA PHE A 11 -11.06 -7.24 6.10
C PHE A 11 -11.16 -6.12 7.14
N ARG A 12 -11.93 -6.28 8.24
CA ARG A 12 -12.11 -5.29 9.32
C ARG A 12 -10.81 -4.83 9.97
N ASN A 13 -9.83 -5.73 10.07
CA ASN A 13 -8.55 -5.45 10.71
C ASN A 13 -7.46 -4.95 9.74
N SER A 14 -7.79 -4.72 8.46
CA SER A 14 -6.83 -4.12 7.53
C SER A 14 -6.82 -2.60 7.70
N LEU A 15 -5.65 -1.96 7.63
CA LEU A 15 -5.52 -0.50 7.65
C LEU A 15 -6.40 0.18 6.59
N SER A 16 -6.65 -0.51 5.47
CA SER A 16 -7.60 -0.14 4.43
C SER A 16 -9.00 0.16 4.96
N ASN A 17 -9.47 -0.63 5.91
CA ASN A 17 -10.82 -0.55 6.44
C ASN A 17 -10.98 0.59 7.47
N GLU A 18 -9.90 0.89 8.19
CA GLU A 18 -9.77 2.07 9.04
C GLU A 18 -9.78 3.35 8.17
N THR A 19 -9.02 3.35 7.06
CA THR A 19 -8.92 4.51 6.17
C THR A 19 -10.17 4.76 5.32
N LEU A 20 -10.82 3.72 4.77
CA LEU A 20 -11.98 3.85 3.85
C LEU A 20 -13.37 3.67 4.51
N SER A 21 -13.47 3.61 5.85
CA SER A 21 -14.77 3.50 6.56
C SER A 21 -15.69 2.40 6.00
N TYR A 22 -15.25 1.14 5.99
CA TYR A 22 -16.05 -0.01 5.50
C TYR A 22 -16.25 -0.11 3.98
N SER A 23 -15.52 0.70 3.19
CA SER A 23 -15.46 0.59 1.73
C SER A 23 -14.16 -0.11 1.28
N TYR A 24 -14.23 -0.94 0.25
CA TYR A 24 -13.17 -1.90 -0.12
C TYR A 24 -11.84 -1.24 -0.62
N LEU A 25 -10.68 -1.75 -0.12
CA LEU A 25 -9.26 -1.63 -0.59
C LEU A 25 -8.32 -0.58 0.09
N PRO A 26 -6.99 -0.56 -0.16
CA PRO A 26 -5.83 -1.16 0.55
C PRO A 26 -5.24 -0.42 1.79
N ILE A 27 -4.27 -1.09 2.45
CA ILE A 27 -3.57 -0.77 3.72
C ILE A 27 -2.77 0.55 3.75
N ASN A 28 -2.47 1.14 2.60
CA ASN A 28 -1.49 2.21 2.45
C ASN A 28 -2.09 3.53 1.90
N ASN A 29 -3.31 3.89 2.30
CA ASN A 29 -4.03 5.08 1.82
C ASN A 29 -3.98 5.23 0.29
N ASN A 30 -4.14 4.13 -0.46
CA ASN A 30 -4.14 4.18 -1.91
C ASN A 30 -5.56 4.01 -2.47
N PRO A 31 -6.33 5.11 -2.61
CA PRO A 31 -7.62 5.07 -3.26
C PRO A 31 -7.52 4.81 -4.77
N SER A 32 -6.33 4.59 -5.36
CA SER A 32 -6.26 4.24 -6.79
C SER A 32 -6.79 2.84 -7.07
N PHE A 33 -7.01 2.00 -6.05
CA PHE A 33 -7.63 0.67 -6.13
C PHE A 33 -9.14 0.69 -6.49
N LEU A 34 -9.60 1.66 -7.27
CA LEU A 34 -11.03 1.84 -7.57
C LEU A 34 -11.41 1.47 -9.00
N ASP A 35 -10.43 1.24 -9.89
CA ASP A 35 -10.71 0.59 -11.17
C ASP A 35 -10.64 -0.93 -11.01
N TYR A 36 -11.81 -1.52 -10.72
CA TYR A 36 -11.97 -2.97 -10.53
C TYR A 36 -11.35 -3.77 -11.68
N ASP A 37 -11.39 -3.27 -12.92
CA ASP A 37 -10.86 -3.98 -14.10
C ASP A 37 -9.33 -4.08 -14.13
N ASN A 38 -8.65 -3.26 -13.33
CA ASN A 38 -7.20 -3.22 -13.22
C ASN A 38 -6.69 -3.88 -11.94
N ILE A 39 -7.55 -4.56 -11.19
CA ILE A 39 -7.20 -5.18 -9.91
C ILE A 39 -7.37 -6.68 -10.01
N ILE A 40 -6.41 -7.43 -9.45
CA ILE A 40 -6.47 -8.88 -9.31
C ILE A 40 -6.25 -9.22 -7.86
N ALA A 41 -7.21 -9.94 -7.28
CA ALA A 41 -7.13 -10.48 -5.94
C ALA A 41 -6.91 -12.00 -6.01
N VAL A 42 -5.99 -12.51 -5.21
CA VAL A 42 -5.72 -13.94 -5.06
C VAL A 42 -5.89 -14.30 -3.59
N MET A 43 -6.73 -15.29 -3.33
CA MET A 43 -6.97 -15.83 -1.99
C MET A 43 -6.61 -17.31 -1.97
N ILE A 44 -5.84 -17.72 -0.97
CA ILE A 44 -5.53 -19.11 -0.71
C ILE A 44 -6.28 -19.54 0.55
N ILE A 45 -6.99 -20.66 0.47
CA ILE A 45 -7.81 -21.20 1.55
C ILE A 45 -7.36 -22.62 1.90
N ARG A 46 -7.60 -23.00 3.16
CA ARG A 46 -7.45 -24.38 3.63
C ARG A 46 -8.75 -24.82 4.30
N GLU A 47 -9.10 -26.08 4.12
CA GLU A 47 -10.15 -26.72 4.90
C GLU A 47 -9.58 -27.21 6.24
N ASP A 48 -10.18 -26.78 7.35
CA ASP A 48 -9.80 -27.22 8.69
C ASP A 48 -10.35 -28.62 9.02
N GLU A 49 -10.02 -29.14 10.19
CA GLU A 49 -10.45 -30.47 10.66
C GLU A 49 -11.98 -30.61 10.78
N ASN A 50 -12.72 -29.49 10.81
CA ASN A 50 -14.17 -29.44 10.90
C ASN A 50 -14.85 -29.19 9.53
N GLY A 51 -14.10 -29.23 8.43
CA GLY A 51 -14.62 -28.96 7.09
C GLY A 51 -14.86 -27.47 6.81
N LYS A 52 -14.36 -26.56 7.66
CA LYS A 52 -14.51 -25.11 7.49
C LYS A 52 -13.37 -24.57 6.64
N LYS A 53 -13.70 -23.79 5.63
CA LYS A 53 -12.73 -23.09 4.77
C LYS A 53 -12.22 -21.83 5.46
N VAL A 54 -10.91 -21.76 5.66
CA VAL A 54 -10.20 -20.68 6.35
C VAL A 54 -9.19 -20.03 5.40
N PRO A 55 -9.16 -18.69 5.26
CA PRO A 55 -8.14 -18.00 4.49
C PRO A 55 -6.77 -18.13 5.15
N ILE A 56 -5.76 -18.50 4.36
CA ILE A 56 -4.38 -18.66 4.82
C ILE A 56 -3.42 -17.68 4.14
N GLY A 57 -3.81 -17.12 3.00
CA GLY A 57 -3.05 -16.13 2.25
C GLY A 57 -4.00 -15.25 1.44
N TYR A 58 -3.72 -13.96 1.39
CA TYR A 58 -4.45 -13.02 0.54
C TYR A 58 -3.47 -12.00 -0.05
N GLY A 59 -3.54 -11.84 -1.37
CA GLY A 59 -2.77 -10.86 -2.12
C GLY A 59 -3.68 -10.08 -3.05
N VAL A 60 -3.38 -8.79 -3.23
CA VAL A 60 -4.04 -7.94 -4.22
C VAL A 60 -2.98 -7.21 -5.01
N THR A 61 -3.14 -7.20 -6.31
CA THR A 61 -2.26 -6.47 -7.21
C THR A 61 -3.08 -5.59 -8.12
N GLN A 62 -2.65 -4.34 -8.25
CA GLN A 62 -3.24 -3.37 -9.15
C GLN A 62 -2.28 -3.08 -10.30
N LYS A 63 -2.81 -3.07 -11.52
CA LYS A 63 -2.15 -2.50 -12.69
C LYS A 63 -2.30 -0.99 -12.67
N ILE A 64 -1.16 -0.32 -12.77
CA ILE A 64 -1.05 1.12 -12.57
C ILE A 64 -0.70 1.80 -13.89
N THR A 65 0.27 1.23 -14.61
CA THR A 65 0.47 1.49 -16.05
C THR A 65 0.65 0.16 -16.76
N ASN A 66 0.93 0.16 -18.06
CA ASN A 66 1.25 -1.08 -18.76
C ASN A 66 2.51 -1.78 -18.23
N ASN A 67 3.42 -1.03 -17.60
CA ASN A 67 4.71 -1.53 -17.13
C ASN A 67 4.89 -1.42 -15.61
N GLN A 68 3.93 -0.84 -14.89
CA GLN A 68 4.02 -0.63 -13.45
C GLN A 68 2.80 -1.24 -12.76
N TYR A 69 3.05 -1.97 -11.68
CA TYR A 69 2.05 -2.60 -10.85
C TYR A 69 2.35 -2.32 -9.38
N TYR A 70 1.31 -2.37 -8.56
CA TYR A 70 1.43 -2.26 -7.11
C TYR A 70 0.83 -3.49 -6.46
N VAL A 71 1.62 -4.12 -5.58
CA VAL A 71 1.35 -5.40 -4.96
C VAL A 71 1.18 -5.21 -3.46
N MET A 72 0.18 -5.88 -2.91
CA MET A 72 -0.09 -5.98 -1.49
C MET A 72 -0.24 -7.45 -1.12
N MET A 73 0.67 -7.99 -0.30
CA MET A 73 0.72 -9.42 0.07
C MET A 73 0.88 -9.62 1.59
N ASN A 74 0.21 -8.78 2.38
CA ASN A 74 0.51 -8.65 3.82
C ASN A 74 -0.40 -9.48 4.73
N VAL A 75 -1.22 -10.40 4.19
CA VAL A 75 -2.06 -11.27 5.02
C VAL A 75 -1.75 -12.73 4.71
N ILE A 76 -0.62 -13.21 5.24
CA ILE A 76 -0.27 -14.62 5.25
C ILE A 76 -0.31 -15.10 6.70
N ASN A 77 -0.97 -16.23 6.92
CA ASN A 77 -0.98 -16.85 8.23
C ASN A 77 0.45 -17.26 8.61
N GLY A 78 0.95 -16.74 9.74
CA GLY A 78 2.32 -16.97 10.23
C GLY A 78 2.76 -18.44 10.26
N ASN A 79 1.81 -19.37 10.46
CA ASN A 79 2.08 -20.81 10.42
C ASN A 79 2.48 -21.36 9.05
N TYR A 80 2.38 -20.55 7.98
CA TYR A 80 2.68 -20.92 6.60
C TYR A 80 3.81 -20.11 5.98
N LEU A 81 4.39 -19.14 6.69
CA LEU A 81 5.50 -18.32 6.18
C LEU A 81 6.69 -19.18 5.73
N ASN A 82 7.01 -20.23 6.50
CA ASN A 82 8.13 -21.14 6.22
C ASN A 82 7.69 -22.49 5.60
N LYS A 83 6.48 -22.57 5.05
CA LYS A 83 5.93 -23.83 4.50
C LYS A 83 5.77 -23.74 3.00
N TYR A 84 5.98 -24.90 2.36
CA TYR A 84 5.69 -25.08 0.96
C TYR A 84 4.38 -25.86 0.85
N VAL A 85 3.58 -25.51 -0.15
CA VAL A 85 2.26 -26.08 -0.35
C VAL A 85 2.06 -26.39 -1.83
N SER A 86 1.21 -27.39 -2.09
CA SER A 86 0.60 -27.60 -3.40
C SER A 86 -0.83 -27.08 -3.36
N ILE A 87 -1.30 -26.57 -4.49
CA ILE A 87 -2.61 -25.92 -4.59
C ILE A 87 -3.40 -26.41 -5.79
N ASN A 88 -4.71 -26.41 -5.63
CA ASN A 88 -5.69 -26.67 -6.68
C ASN A 88 -6.68 -25.51 -6.80
N ASP A 89 -7.20 -25.30 -8.02
CA ASP A 89 -8.26 -24.31 -8.26
C ASP A 89 -9.54 -24.69 -7.49
N ASN A 90 -10.01 -23.82 -6.60
CA ASN A 90 -11.22 -24.11 -5.83
C ASN A 90 -12.48 -23.73 -6.61
N GLN A 91 -13.02 -24.68 -7.37
CA GLN A 91 -14.23 -24.50 -8.17
C GLN A 91 -15.51 -24.14 -7.38
N THR A 92 -15.50 -24.22 -6.05
CA THR A 92 -16.71 -24.05 -5.22
C THR A 92 -17.26 -22.62 -5.26
N TYR A 93 -16.40 -21.62 -5.42
CA TYR A 93 -16.80 -20.20 -5.41
C TYR A 93 -17.08 -19.64 -6.82
N PHE A 94 -17.02 -20.50 -7.85
CA PHE A 94 -17.13 -20.11 -9.25
C PHE A 94 -18.54 -19.74 -9.70
N LYS A 95 -19.57 -19.83 -8.85
CA LYS A 95 -20.95 -19.48 -9.24
C LYS A 95 -21.37 -18.07 -8.84
N SER A 96 -20.58 -17.35 -8.05
CA SER A 96 -21.04 -16.16 -7.32
C SER A 96 -20.26 -14.85 -7.58
N PHE A 97 -19.12 -14.88 -8.29
CA PHE A 97 -18.31 -13.68 -8.52
C PHE A 97 -17.89 -13.57 -9.99
N ASN A 98 -17.93 -12.38 -10.57
CA ASN A 98 -17.45 -12.14 -11.94
C ASN A 98 -15.91 -12.36 -11.98
N HIS A 99 -15.46 -13.39 -12.70
CA HIS A 99 -14.20 -14.12 -12.44
C HIS A 99 -12.89 -13.47 -12.89
N LYS A 100 -12.94 -12.36 -13.63
CA LYS A 100 -11.73 -11.85 -14.28
C LYS A 100 -10.65 -11.45 -13.26
N ASN A 101 -11.09 -10.93 -12.12
CA ASN A 101 -10.26 -10.17 -11.17
C ASN A 101 -10.08 -10.89 -9.82
N LEU A 102 -10.56 -12.13 -9.67
CA LEU A 102 -10.45 -12.91 -8.44
C LEU A 102 -10.00 -14.36 -8.73
N SER A 103 -9.04 -14.85 -7.96
CA SER A 103 -8.63 -16.26 -7.92
C SER A 103 -8.74 -16.80 -6.50
N ILE A 104 -9.37 -17.97 -6.34
CA ILE A 104 -9.47 -18.67 -5.06
C ILE A 104 -8.86 -20.06 -5.22
N LEU A 105 -7.78 -20.31 -4.48
CA LEU A 105 -6.97 -21.52 -4.54
C LEU A 105 -7.10 -22.28 -3.23
N SER A 106 -7.10 -23.61 -3.29
CA SER A 106 -7.17 -24.50 -2.13
C SER A 106 -5.84 -25.19 -1.92
N ILE A 107 -5.34 -25.23 -0.69
CA ILE A 107 -4.19 -26.08 -0.35
C ILE A 107 -4.62 -27.55 -0.40
N ASP A 108 -3.86 -28.36 -1.14
CA ASP A 108 -4.01 -29.82 -1.13
C ASP A 108 -3.06 -30.46 -0.13
N ASN A 109 -1.76 -30.20 -0.26
CA ASN A 109 -0.73 -30.77 0.61
C ASN A 109 0.20 -29.69 1.17
N ILE A 110 0.69 -29.94 2.38
CA ILE A 110 1.66 -29.09 3.09
C ILE A 110 2.96 -29.86 3.26
N TYR A 111 4.06 -29.25 2.83
CA TYR A 111 5.40 -29.80 2.90
C TYR A 111 6.25 -29.00 3.88
N ASN A 112 6.75 -29.69 4.91
CA ASN A 112 7.72 -29.13 5.86
C ASN A 112 9.14 -29.44 5.36
N ILE A 113 9.64 -28.64 4.42
CA ILE A 113 10.98 -28.85 3.84
C ILE A 113 12.10 -28.65 4.90
N PHE A 114 11.81 -27.95 6.01
CA PHE A 114 12.80 -27.58 7.03
C PHE A 114 12.74 -28.31 8.37
N ASN A 115 11.96 -29.39 8.52
CA ASN A 115 11.94 -30.15 9.79
C ASN A 115 12.73 -31.46 9.70
N ASN A 116 13.92 -31.48 10.33
CA ASN A 116 14.30 -32.56 11.25
C ASN A 116 15.53 -32.18 12.12
N HIS A 117 15.26 -31.95 13.40
CA HIS A 117 16.05 -32.34 14.59
C HIS A 117 17.57 -32.15 14.67
N ASN A 118 18.18 -31.24 13.93
CA ASN A 118 19.43 -30.60 14.37
C ASN A 118 19.42 -29.16 13.90
N ILE A 119 19.19 -28.24 14.84
CA ILE A 119 19.43 -26.82 14.64
C ILE A 119 20.92 -26.65 14.45
N ILE A 120 21.40 -26.83 13.21
CA ILE A 120 22.54 -26.03 12.79
C ILE A 120 21.94 -24.66 12.56
N LYS A 121 22.19 -23.72 13.49
CA LYS A 121 22.07 -22.28 13.27
C LYS A 121 23.07 -21.89 12.18
N SER A 122 22.86 -22.37 10.97
CA SER A 122 23.70 -22.08 9.82
C SER A 122 22.89 -21.23 8.85
N PRO A 123 23.46 -20.14 8.33
CA PRO A 123 22.84 -19.34 7.27
C PRO A 123 22.65 -20.13 5.96
N ILE A 124 22.96 -21.44 5.93
CA ILE A 124 22.89 -22.32 4.75
C ILE A 124 21.47 -22.76 4.37
N SER A 125 20.52 -22.83 5.29
CA SER A 125 19.13 -23.18 4.91
C SER A 125 18.47 -22.09 4.04
N THR A 126 18.86 -20.83 4.19
CA THR A 126 18.48 -19.72 3.31
C THR A 126 19.18 -19.78 1.93
N TYR A 127 20.35 -20.41 1.82
CA TYR A 127 21.09 -20.53 0.55
C TYR A 127 20.60 -21.67 -0.36
N LEU A 128 19.70 -22.54 0.12
CA LEU A 128 19.05 -23.57 -0.72
C LEU A 128 17.72 -23.09 -1.34
N LEU A 129 17.23 -21.89 -0.98
CA LEU A 129 16.06 -21.30 -1.66
C LEU A 129 16.28 -21.21 -3.17
N PRO A 130 17.38 -20.59 -3.67
CA PRO A 130 17.64 -20.50 -5.11
C PRO A 130 17.72 -21.87 -5.79
N TYR A 131 18.20 -22.89 -5.08
CA TYR A 131 18.25 -24.26 -5.61
C TYR A 131 16.85 -24.87 -5.76
N ASN A 132 15.99 -24.73 -4.75
CA ASN A 132 14.62 -25.24 -4.83
C ASN A 132 13.74 -24.43 -5.79
N THR A 133 13.96 -23.13 -5.93
CA THR A 133 13.25 -22.29 -6.93
C THR A 133 13.60 -22.72 -8.37
N VAL A 134 14.80 -23.25 -8.62
CA VAL A 134 15.29 -23.61 -9.96
C VAL A 134 15.15 -25.12 -10.26
N PHE A 135 15.30 -25.98 -9.25
CA PHE A 135 15.38 -27.44 -9.40
C PHE A 135 14.35 -28.21 -8.55
N GLY A 136 13.51 -27.51 -7.78
CA GLY A 136 12.44 -28.12 -6.99
C GLY A 136 11.27 -28.60 -7.86
N ASP A 137 10.37 -29.35 -7.25
CA ASP A 137 9.12 -29.77 -7.88
C ASP A 137 8.26 -28.53 -8.21
N SER A 138 7.86 -28.36 -9.47
CA SER A 138 7.15 -27.16 -9.94
C SER A 138 5.82 -26.93 -9.24
N ASP A 139 5.25 -28.00 -8.69
CA ASP A 139 3.91 -28.01 -8.10
C ASP A 139 3.92 -27.67 -6.60
N VAL A 140 5.11 -27.47 -6.01
CA VAL A 140 5.30 -27.23 -4.57
C VAL A 140 6.00 -25.89 -4.35
N LYS A 141 5.25 -24.89 -3.89
CA LYS A 141 5.71 -23.50 -3.79
C LYS A 141 5.39 -22.87 -2.44
N SER A 142 6.05 -21.76 -2.12
CA SER A 142 5.66 -20.97 -0.94
C SER A 142 4.31 -20.26 -1.17
N VAL A 143 3.59 -19.93 -0.09
CA VAL A 143 2.31 -19.20 -0.20
C VAL A 143 2.49 -17.86 -0.93
N MET A 144 3.57 -17.14 -0.67
CA MET A 144 3.89 -15.86 -1.33
C MET A 144 4.12 -16.04 -2.83
N GLU A 145 4.89 -17.05 -3.21
CA GLU A 145 5.18 -17.36 -4.61
C GLU A 145 3.91 -17.72 -5.39
N ILE A 146 3.00 -18.47 -4.76
CA ILE A 146 1.70 -18.78 -5.36
C ILE A 146 0.86 -17.51 -5.58
N LEU A 147 0.78 -16.62 -4.58
CA LEU A 147 0.04 -15.36 -4.72
C LEU A 147 0.61 -14.50 -5.85
N PHE A 148 1.93 -14.50 -6.01
CA PHE A 148 2.65 -13.76 -7.03
C PHE A 148 2.46 -14.35 -8.43
N ASP A 149 2.68 -15.65 -8.59
CA ASP A 149 2.55 -16.34 -9.88
C ASP A 149 1.12 -16.28 -10.42
N GLU A 150 0.13 -16.52 -9.56
CA GLU A 150 -1.28 -16.44 -9.97
C GLU A 150 -1.66 -15.00 -10.37
N THR A 151 -1.07 -13.99 -9.73
CA THR A 151 -1.20 -12.59 -10.15
C THR A 151 -0.63 -12.37 -11.55
N ILE A 152 0.61 -12.78 -11.81
CA ILE A 152 1.27 -12.60 -13.11
C ILE A 152 0.49 -13.31 -14.22
N LYS A 153 0.01 -14.53 -13.94
CA LYS A 153 -0.84 -15.32 -14.84
C LYS A 153 -2.16 -14.62 -15.14
N LYS A 154 -2.84 -14.07 -14.13
CA LYS A 154 -4.12 -13.39 -14.30
C LYS A 154 -4.00 -12.06 -15.05
N PHE A 155 -2.90 -11.32 -14.88
CA PHE A 155 -2.61 -10.14 -15.70
C PHE A 155 -2.12 -10.49 -17.11
N ASP A 156 -1.83 -11.77 -17.38
CA ASP A 156 -1.21 -12.24 -18.63
C ASP A 156 0.09 -11.50 -18.97
N ILE A 157 0.95 -11.30 -17.96
CA ILE A 157 2.22 -10.57 -18.09
C ILE A 157 3.46 -11.46 -17.94
N ASN A 158 3.29 -12.78 -18.01
CA ASN A 158 4.38 -13.75 -17.96
C ASN A 158 5.46 -13.44 -19.01
N ASN A 159 5.02 -13.06 -20.21
CA ASN A 159 5.91 -12.67 -21.29
C ASN A 159 6.47 -11.26 -21.02
N ASN A 160 7.79 -11.16 -20.91
CA ASN A 160 8.53 -9.91 -20.65
C ASN A 160 8.46 -9.35 -19.23
N PHE A 161 7.93 -10.10 -18.24
CA PHE A 161 7.84 -9.64 -16.86
C PHE A 161 9.17 -9.08 -16.36
N TYR A 162 10.22 -9.91 -16.38
CA TYR A 162 11.55 -9.53 -15.92
C TYR A 162 12.30 -8.55 -16.84
N LEU A 163 11.75 -8.21 -18.02
CA LEU A 163 12.41 -7.32 -18.99
C LEU A 163 11.89 -5.88 -18.90
N ASN A 164 10.58 -5.71 -18.70
CA ASN A 164 9.95 -4.38 -18.80
C ASN A 164 8.79 -4.14 -17.82
N LYS A 165 8.50 -5.07 -16.92
CA LYS A 165 7.48 -4.90 -15.89
C LYS A 165 8.14 -4.68 -14.53
N ASN A 166 7.64 -3.69 -13.82
CA ASN A 166 8.07 -3.35 -12.48
C ASN A 166 6.87 -3.49 -11.55
N MET A 167 7.00 -4.35 -10.54
CA MET A 167 6.03 -4.44 -9.44
C MET A 167 6.64 -3.77 -8.21
N THR A 168 5.81 -3.04 -7.48
CA THR A 168 6.20 -2.37 -6.24
C THR A 168 5.41 -2.95 -5.06
N ILE A 169 6.07 -3.18 -3.93
CA ILE A 169 5.46 -3.60 -2.66
C ILE A 169 5.97 -2.71 -1.52
N ASP A 170 5.08 -2.40 -0.57
CA ASP A 170 5.41 -1.67 0.66
C ASP A 170 5.31 -2.60 1.88
N PHE A 171 6.43 -2.81 2.58
CA PHE A 171 6.50 -3.50 3.87
C PHE A 171 6.38 -2.50 4.99
N MET A 172 5.39 -2.66 5.86
CA MET A 172 5.25 -1.84 7.06
C MET A 172 5.67 -2.65 8.28
N TYR A 173 6.65 -2.15 9.03
CA TYR A 173 7.20 -2.85 10.19
C TYR A 173 6.45 -2.42 11.43
N ASP A 174 5.81 -3.38 12.09
CA ASP A 174 5.43 -3.25 13.48
C ASP A 174 6.64 -3.58 14.35
N SER A 175 6.94 -2.70 15.30
CA SER A 175 8.12 -2.70 16.18
C SER A 175 8.34 -3.99 16.99
N ASN A 176 7.48 -5.01 16.87
CA ASN A 176 7.58 -6.26 17.62
C ASN A 176 7.28 -7.58 16.87
N LYS A 177 7.03 -7.63 15.55
CA LYS A 177 6.79 -8.92 14.87
C LYS A 177 7.23 -8.95 13.42
N ILE A 178 8.04 -9.96 13.08
CA ILE A 178 7.97 -10.74 11.82
C ILE A 178 8.27 -10.00 10.49
N GLY A 179 8.37 -8.67 10.46
CA GLY A 179 8.51 -7.91 9.20
C GLY A 179 9.79 -8.20 8.40
N ARG A 180 10.92 -8.45 9.07
CA ARG A 180 12.20 -8.74 8.36
C ARG A 180 12.27 -10.14 7.76
N GLU A 181 11.65 -11.13 8.38
CA GLU A 181 11.64 -12.49 7.82
C GLU A 181 10.75 -12.55 6.59
N GLU A 182 9.58 -11.90 6.64
CA GLU A 182 8.67 -11.75 5.50
C GLU A 182 9.32 -10.96 4.34
N GLU A 183 9.98 -9.84 4.65
CA GLU A 183 10.76 -9.07 3.66
C GLU A 183 11.81 -9.95 2.98
N LEU A 184 12.62 -10.68 3.75
CA LEU A 184 13.66 -11.57 3.20
C LEU A 184 13.07 -12.69 2.35
N MET A 185 11.91 -13.23 2.71
CA MET A 185 11.22 -14.23 1.88
C MET A 185 10.74 -13.63 0.56
N VAL A 186 10.22 -12.40 0.57
CA VAL A 186 9.76 -11.73 -0.64
C VAL A 186 10.94 -11.37 -1.55
N MET A 187 12.04 -10.88 -0.98
CA MET A 187 13.27 -10.61 -1.73
C MET A 187 13.82 -11.90 -2.36
N ASN A 188 14.07 -12.92 -1.53
CA ASN A 188 14.76 -14.14 -1.98
C ASN A 188 13.86 -15.11 -2.76
N GLY A 189 12.55 -15.09 -2.53
CA GLY A 189 11.60 -16.03 -3.12
C GLY A 189 10.97 -15.54 -4.43
N ILE A 190 10.41 -14.33 -4.44
CA ILE A 190 9.62 -13.81 -5.58
C ILE A 190 10.30 -12.64 -6.33
N GLY A 191 11.42 -12.13 -5.83
CA GLY A 191 12.32 -11.27 -6.60
C GLY A 191 12.13 -9.77 -6.46
N PHE A 192 11.58 -9.27 -5.34
CA PHE A 192 11.54 -7.83 -5.03
C PHE A 192 12.89 -7.33 -4.49
N ASN A 193 13.94 -7.45 -5.31
CA ASN A 193 15.33 -7.27 -4.90
C ASN A 193 15.83 -5.82 -4.99
N VAL A 194 15.05 -4.91 -5.57
CA VAL A 194 15.43 -3.51 -5.71
C VAL A 194 14.81 -2.70 -4.58
N VAL A 195 15.61 -2.29 -3.62
CA VAL A 195 15.16 -1.47 -2.47
C VAL A 195 15.09 0.00 -2.89
N ASP A 196 13.99 0.66 -2.58
CA ASP A 196 13.86 2.11 -2.80
C ASP A 196 14.88 2.87 -1.92
N LYS A 197 15.36 4.01 -2.43
CA LYS A 197 16.27 4.91 -1.70
C LYS A 197 15.52 5.77 -0.69
N MET A 198 14.22 5.95 -0.88
CA MET A 198 13.39 6.76 -0.01
C MET A 198 13.10 6.03 1.31
N TYR A 199 13.03 6.79 2.40
CA TYR A 199 12.72 6.26 3.71
C TYR A 199 11.32 6.71 4.13
N PHE A 200 10.37 5.79 4.13
CA PHE A 200 8.97 6.11 4.38
C PHE A 200 8.56 5.74 5.81
N GLN A 201 7.66 6.54 6.39
CA GLN A 201 7.09 6.26 7.71
C GLN A 201 5.59 6.55 7.73
N LYS A 202 4.82 5.66 8.37
CA LYS A 202 3.44 5.98 8.82
C LYS A 202 3.56 6.69 10.17
N CYS A 203 2.86 7.82 10.29
CA CYS A 203 2.80 8.59 11.52
C CYS A 203 1.36 8.61 12.03
N THR A 204 1.21 8.52 13.36
CA THR A 204 -0.06 8.63 14.07
C THR A 204 0.04 9.74 15.12
N HIS A 205 -0.95 10.63 15.16
CA HIS A 205 -1.00 11.79 16.05
C HIS A 205 -2.37 11.97 16.66
N THR A 206 -2.45 12.49 17.89
CA THR A 206 -3.67 13.20 18.29
C THR A 206 -3.76 14.51 17.52
N LEU A 207 -4.97 15.05 17.33
CA LEU A 207 -5.12 16.36 16.69
C LEU A 207 -4.33 17.46 17.44
N GLU A 208 -4.26 17.41 18.76
CA GLU A 208 -3.50 18.36 19.59
C GLU A 208 -1.99 18.27 19.32
N SER A 209 -1.42 17.06 19.28
CA SER A 209 0.01 16.88 18.98
C SER A 209 0.39 17.39 17.59
N LEU A 210 -0.51 17.22 16.62
CA LEU A 210 -0.31 17.72 15.26
C LEU A 210 -0.45 19.25 15.21
N LYS A 211 -1.39 19.85 15.98
CA LYS A 211 -1.51 21.30 16.13
C LYS A 211 -0.19 21.91 16.62
N ILE A 212 0.40 21.37 17.68
CA ILE A 212 1.70 21.82 18.23
C ILE A 212 2.78 21.81 17.14
N SER A 213 2.84 20.75 16.33
CA SER A 213 3.80 20.62 15.22
C SER A 213 3.61 21.69 14.13
N THR A 214 2.44 22.32 14.06
CA THR A 214 2.05 23.35 13.08
C THR A 214 1.94 24.78 13.64
N GLU A 215 2.16 24.99 14.95
CA GLU A 215 1.89 26.29 15.62
C GLU A 215 2.81 27.43 15.13
N ASN A 216 4.12 27.17 15.01
CA ASN A 216 5.14 28.19 14.69
C ASN A 216 5.30 28.50 13.19
N VAL A 217 4.25 28.30 12.41
CA VAL A 217 4.31 28.39 10.95
C VAL A 217 3.86 29.78 10.55
N PHE A 218 4.71 30.51 9.83
CA PHE A 218 4.36 31.79 9.24
C PHE A 218 3.02 31.66 8.52
N ASN A 219 2.06 32.54 8.86
CA ASN A 219 0.81 32.60 8.13
C ASN A 219 1.15 33.00 6.70
N TYR A 220 1.02 32.05 5.78
CA TYR A 220 1.18 32.33 4.36
C TYR A 220 0.06 33.29 3.93
N ILE A 221 0.42 34.33 3.20
CA ILE A 221 -0.49 35.46 2.89
C ILE A 221 -1.47 35.11 1.75
N GLY A 222 -1.21 34.03 1.00
CA GLY A 222 -2.08 33.59 -0.08
C GLY A 222 -3.39 32.94 0.38
N GLU A 223 -4.35 32.87 -0.53
CA GLU A 223 -5.68 32.34 -0.25
C GLU A 223 -5.72 30.81 -0.25
N CYS A 224 -6.39 30.23 0.74
CA CYS A 224 -6.63 28.80 0.86
C CYS A 224 -8.11 28.51 0.65
N LEU A 225 -8.44 27.79 -0.43
CA LEU A 225 -9.80 27.55 -0.88
C LEU A 225 -10.21 26.10 -0.63
N VAL A 226 -11.49 25.88 -0.32
CA VAL A 226 -12.05 24.51 -0.31
C VAL A 226 -12.11 23.98 -1.73
N ILE A 227 -11.64 22.75 -1.94
CA ILE A 227 -11.72 22.11 -3.25
C ILE A 227 -13.19 21.74 -3.53
N GLY A 228 -13.67 22.17 -4.68
CA GLY A 228 -15.00 21.90 -5.23
C GLY A 228 -14.94 21.80 -6.75
N LYS A 229 -16.10 21.76 -7.40
CA LYS A 229 -16.17 21.59 -8.86
C LYS A 229 -15.48 22.71 -9.63
N ASP A 230 -15.51 23.93 -9.11
CA ASP A 230 -15.03 25.12 -9.81
C ASP A 230 -13.50 25.25 -9.81
N ASN A 231 -12.80 24.61 -8.87
CA ASN A 231 -11.34 24.64 -8.75
C ASN A 231 -10.68 23.26 -8.81
N LEU A 232 -11.43 22.17 -9.06
CA LEU A 232 -10.86 20.84 -9.23
C LEU A 232 -9.91 20.77 -10.45
N GLY A 233 -10.20 21.52 -11.51
CA GLY A 233 -9.36 21.56 -12.72
C GLY A 233 -7.91 21.98 -12.43
N MET A 234 -7.71 23.09 -11.71
CA MET A 234 -6.37 23.56 -11.34
C MET A 234 -5.64 22.58 -10.39
N VAL A 235 -6.38 21.87 -9.54
CA VAL A 235 -5.80 20.84 -8.66
C VAL A 235 -5.28 19.66 -9.48
N ILE A 236 -6.04 19.21 -10.48
CA ILE A 236 -5.63 18.14 -11.40
C ILE A 236 -4.39 18.55 -12.22
N GLU A 237 -4.36 19.79 -12.70
CA GLU A 237 -3.22 20.32 -13.46
C GLU A 237 -1.95 20.39 -12.59
N TYR A 238 -2.07 20.93 -11.37
CA TYR A 238 -0.97 20.98 -10.42
C TYR A 238 -0.51 19.59 -10.00
N ASP A 239 -1.43 18.66 -9.74
CA ASP A 239 -1.10 17.27 -9.41
C ASP A 239 -0.29 16.59 -10.53
N ASN A 240 -0.75 16.72 -11.77
CA ASN A 240 -0.04 16.17 -12.93
C ASN A 240 1.37 16.77 -13.06
N PHE A 241 1.56 18.04 -12.71
CA PHE A 241 2.88 18.68 -12.67
C PHE A 241 3.80 18.12 -11.56
N VAL A 242 3.25 17.84 -10.36
CA VAL A 242 4.02 17.28 -9.23
C VAL A 242 4.38 15.81 -9.44
N ILE A 243 3.41 15.00 -9.87
CA ILE A 243 3.54 13.54 -9.97
C ILE A 243 4.07 13.11 -11.33
N GLY A 244 3.91 13.93 -12.37
CA GLY A 244 4.35 13.62 -13.74
C GLY A 244 3.43 12.68 -14.51
N ILE A 245 2.24 12.38 -13.98
CA ILE A 245 1.23 11.54 -14.61
C ILE A 245 -0.19 12.08 -14.42
N ASN A 246 -1.05 11.84 -15.41
CA ASN A 246 -2.43 12.28 -15.37
C ASN A 246 -3.26 11.37 -14.44
N ARG A 247 -3.57 11.87 -13.23
CA ARG A 247 -4.44 11.20 -12.25
C ARG A 247 -5.85 11.80 -12.18
N LYS A 248 -6.33 12.40 -13.26
CA LYS A 248 -7.66 13.02 -13.33
C LYS A 248 -8.77 12.09 -12.85
N ASP A 249 -8.89 10.91 -13.45
CA ASP A 249 -10.00 9.98 -13.15
C ASP A 249 -9.99 9.55 -11.67
N PHE A 250 -8.78 9.38 -11.12
CA PHE A 250 -8.57 9.08 -9.70
C PHE A 250 -9.03 10.22 -8.80
N LEU A 251 -8.58 11.46 -9.04
CA LEU A 251 -8.98 12.62 -8.24
C LEU A 251 -10.48 12.89 -8.35
N GLU A 252 -11.05 12.81 -9.56
CA GLU A 252 -12.49 12.97 -9.77
C GLU A 252 -13.31 11.89 -9.05
N HIS A 253 -12.82 10.65 -9.02
CA HIS A 253 -13.46 9.57 -8.29
C HIS A 253 -13.39 9.80 -6.78
N LEU A 254 -12.22 10.18 -6.25
CA LEU A 254 -12.03 10.48 -4.84
C LEU A 254 -13.07 11.48 -4.32
N PHE A 255 -13.25 12.60 -5.03
CA PHE A 255 -14.24 13.61 -4.64
C PHE A 255 -15.70 13.15 -4.77
N LYS A 256 -15.98 12.03 -5.45
CA LYS A 256 -17.33 11.43 -5.50
C LYS A 256 -17.64 10.54 -4.30
N LEU A 257 -16.64 10.10 -3.52
CA LEU A 257 -16.85 9.24 -2.34
C LEU A 257 -17.58 9.97 -1.19
N GLY A 258 -17.65 11.30 -1.22
CA GLY A 258 -18.43 12.12 -0.29
C GLY A 258 -17.82 12.33 1.10
N ASN A 259 -16.83 11.53 1.49
CA ASN A 259 -16.05 11.64 2.72
C ASN A 259 -14.64 12.22 2.50
N VAL A 260 -14.31 12.59 1.27
CA VAL A 260 -13.04 13.21 0.90
C VAL A 260 -13.20 14.72 0.90
N ASN A 261 -12.36 15.40 1.67
CA ASN A 261 -12.28 16.86 1.72
C ASN A 261 -10.88 17.31 1.31
N GLY A 262 -10.79 18.53 0.78
CA GLY A 262 -9.49 19.09 0.45
C GLY A 262 -9.46 20.60 0.48
N LEU A 263 -8.23 21.12 0.49
CA LEU A 263 -7.93 22.53 0.36
C LEU A 263 -6.89 22.71 -0.75
N VAL A 264 -7.03 23.79 -1.52
CA VAL A 264 -6.05 24.23 -2.51
C VAL A 264 -5.52 25.60 -2.09
N GLN A 265 -4.19 25.74 -2.09
CA GLN A 265 -3.52 27.01 -1.91
C GLN A 265 -3.32 27.63 -3.29
N VAL A 266 -3.71 28.89 -3.44
CA VAL A 266 -3.49 29.66 -4.66
C VAL A 266 -2.57 30.86 -4.43
N ASP A 267 -1.87 31.26 -5.47
CA ASP A 267 -1.05 32.48 -5.50
C ASP A 267 -1.88 33.73 -5.84
N ASP A 268 -1.20 34.88 -5.99
CA ASP A 268 -1.81 36.16 -6.34
C ASP A 268 -2.50 36.14 -7.73
N LYS A 269 -2.09 35.23 -8.61
CA LYS A 269 -2.67 35.05 -9.96
C LYS A 269 -3.83 34.05 -9.98
N LYS A 270 -4.17 33.45 -8.83
CA LYS A 270 -5.14 32.36 -8.69
C LYS A 270 -4.68 31.03 -9.31
N ASP A 271 -3.38 30.88 -9.52
CA ASP A 271 -2.80 29.60 -9.94
C ASP A 271 -2.60 28.72 -8.69
N ALA A 272 -2.84 27.41 -8.84
CA ALA A 272 -2.63 26.46 -7.74
C ALA A 272 -1.13 26.29 -7.47
N ILE A 273 -0.73 26.47 -6.21
CA ILE A 273 0.65 26.31 -5.72
C ILE A 273 0.78 25.20 -4.67
N GLY A 274 -0.32 24.51 -4.38
CA GLY A 274 -0.35 23.37 -3.48
C GLY A 274 -1.78 22.92 -3.17
N TYR A 275 -1.92 21.69 -2.71
CA TYR A 275 -3.17 21.18 -2.20
C TYR A 275 -2.97 20.09 -1.15
N ILE A 276 -4.00 19.88 -0.34
CA ILE A 276 -4.06 18.80 0.65
C ILE A 276 -5.40 18.09 0.56
N LEU A 277 -5.37 16.76 0.66
CA LEU A 277 -6.55 15.91 0.69
C LEU A 277 -6.60 15.15 1.99
N ILE A 278 -7.79 15.07 2.57
CA ILE A 278 -8.10 14.25 3.73
C ILE A 278 -9.31 13.37 3.42
N MET A 279 -9.38 12.25 4.11
CA MET A 279 -10.57 11.41 4.18
C MET A 279 -10.73 11.01 5.64
N ASN A 280 -11.78 11.51 6.28
CA ASN A 280 -11.91 11.49 7.74
C ASN A 280 -10.64 12.06 8.41
N ASN A 281 -10.02 11.32 9.34
CA ASN A 281 -8.80 11.70 10.03
C ASN A 281 -7.50 11.21 9.34
N HIS A 282 -7.60 10.77 8.08
CA HIS A 282 -6.43 10.37 7.30
C HIS A 282 -6.04 11.46 6.31
N ILE A 283 -4.81 11.96 6.39
CA ILE A 283 -4.27 12.85 5.36
C ILE A 283 -3.76 11.98 4.21
N LEU A 284 -4.41 12.09 3.06
CA LEU A 284 -4.12 11.29 1.87
C LEU A 284 -2.91 11.82 1.10
N GLY A 285 -2.62 13.10 1.20
CA GLY A 285 -1.47 13.73 0.56
C GLY A 285 -1.49 15.25 0.76
N CYS A 286 -0.31 15.84 0.91
CA CYS A 286 -0.12 17.29 1.00
C CYS A 286 1.03 17.68 0.08
N TYR A 287 0.71 18.36 -1.01
CA TYR A 287 1.67 18.80 -2.01
C TYR A 287 1.69 20.33 -2.07
N GLY A 288 2.86 20.92 -2.31
CA GLY A 288 3.03 22.36 -2.35
C GLY A 288 4.38 22.75 -2.91
N ASP A 289 4.47 23.96 -3.48
CA ASP A 289 5.68 24.43 -4.14
C ASP A 289 6.90 24.47 -3.21
N ASP A 290 6.65 24.68 -1.91
CA ASP A 290 7.63 24.63 -0.84
C ASP A 290 7.03 24.15 0.49
N LYS A 291 7.90 23.99 1.49
CA LYS A 291 7.54 23.50 2.83
C LYS A 291 6.63 24.45 3.61
N ASN A 292 6.68 25.76 3.34
CA ASN A 292 5.80 26.72 4.00
C ASN A 292 4.36 26.56 3.50
N ILE A 293 4.18 26.37 2.20
CA ILE A 293 2.86 26.08 1.60
C ILE A 293 2.32 24.77 2.14
N GLN A 294 3.13 23.70 2.14
CA GLN A 294 2.73 22.39 2.66
C GLN A 294 2.29 22.47 4.13
N MET A 295 3.05 23.19 4.95
CA MET A 295 2.74 23.35 6.37
C MET A 295 1.52 24.26 6.61
N ASN A 296 1.32 25.30 5.79
CA ASN A 296 0.11 26.12 5.82
C ASN A 296 -1.13 25.29 5.47
N LEU A 297 -1.04 24.43 4.44
CA LEU A 297 -2.12 23.51 4.06
C LEU A 297 -2.47 22.54 5.19
N ILE A 298 -1.46 21.95 5.85
CA ILE A 298 -1.68 21.08 7.02
C ILE A 298 -2.39 21.85 8.12
N LYS A 299 -1.89 23.04 8.51
CA LYS A 299 -2.50 23.88 9.55
C LYS A 299 -3.97 24.20 9.25
N ASN A 300 -4.28 24.55 8.00
CA ASN A 300 -5.64 24.93 7.58
C ASN A 300 -6.59 23.74 7.44
N ILE A 301 -6.08 22.50 7.25
CA ILE A 301 -6.93 21.31 7.21
C ILE A 301 -7.31 20.80 8.60
N LEU A 302 -6.50 21.06 9.63
CA LEU A 302 -6.72 20.53 10.99
C LEU A 302 -8.14 20.78 11.55
N PRO A 303 -8.78 21.95 11.34
CA PRO A 303 -10.14 22.19 11.83
C PRO A 303 -11.23 21.31 11.17
N LYS A 304 -10.91 20.60 10.08
CA LYS A 304 -11.82 19.65 9.41
C LYS A 304 -11.68 18.22 9.92
N LEU A 305 -10.71 17.95 10.81
CA LEU A 305 -10.48 16.64 11.40
C LEU A 305 -11.29 16.52 12.71
N ASP A 306 -11.70 15.30 13.04
CA ASP A 306 -12.37 15.00 14.30
C ASP A 306 -11.38 15.01 15.47
N ASP A 307 -11.82 15.47 16.65
CA ASP A 307 -10.95 15.59 17.83
C ASP A 307 -10.75 14.25 18.58
N ILE A 308 -11.56 13.23 18.27
CA ILE A 308 -11.59 11.94 18.99
C ILE A 308 -10.71 10.90 18.31
N THR A 309 -10.67 10.93 16.97
CA THR A 309 -9.96 9.93 16.17
C THR A 309 -8.51 10.35 15.93
N ASP A 310 -7.58 9.40 16.00
CA ASP A 310 -6.18 9.68 15.68
C ASP A 310 -6.00 10.08 14.21
N VAL A 311 -5.13 11.06 13.99
CA VAL A 311 -4.74 11.54 12.67
C VAL A 311 -3.59 10.70 12.15
N THR A 312 -3.70 10.17 10.94
CA THR A 312 -2.61 9.39 10.34
C THR A 312 -2.26 9.82 8.93
N PHE A 313 -0.98 9.68 8.60
CA PHE A 313 -0.43 10.06 7.30
C PHE A 313 0.94 9.40 7.06
N PHE A 314 1.46 9.51 5.85
CA PHE A 314 2.77 8.97 5.47
C PHE A 314 3.75 10.07 5.09
N LEU A 315 5.01 9.92 5.48
CA LEU A 315 6.08 10.90 5.23
C LEU A 315 7.24 10.29 4.44
N ASN A 316 7.95 11.15 3.70
CA ASN A 316 9.30 10.87 3.23
C ASN A 316 10.26 11.46 4.25
N CYS A 317 11.05 10.62 4.91
CA CYS A 317 11.93 11.01 5.99
C CYS A 317 13.39 11.18 5.53
N THR A 318 13.65 11.14 4.21
CA THR A 318 14.97 11.39 3.64
C THR A 318 15.30 12.89 3.67
N ASP A 319 16.14 13.30 4.62
CA ASP A 319 16.71 14.66 4.74
C ASP A 319 15.68 15.82 4.71
N ASP A 320 14.46 15.58 5.20
CA ASP A 320 13.38 16.57 5.18
C ASP A 320 13.09 17.17 6.58
N SER A 321 13.38 18.47 6.71
CA SER A 321 13.03 19.26 7.89
C SER A 321 11.53 19.32 8.21
N LEU A 322 10.65 19.27 7.20
CA LEU A 322 9.20 19.22 7.42
C LEU A 322 8.81 17.87 8.03
N ALA A 323 9.29 16.77 7.43
CA ALA A 323 9.09 15.44 8.00
C ALA A 323 9.63 15.33 9.44
N THR A 324 10.83 15.85 9.73
CA THR A 324 11.38 15.84 11.10
C THR A 324 10.44 16.53 12.08
N LYS A 325 9.94 17.71 11.72
CA LYS A 325 9.00 18.45 12.56
C LYS A 325 7.66 17.74 12.75
N LEU A 326 7.16 17.08 11.71
CA LEU A 326 5.91 16.31 11.80
C LEU A 326 6.09 15.00 12.57
N LEU A 327 7.30 14.45 12.67
CA LEU A 327 7.60 13.29 13.51
C LEU A 327 7.72 13.64 14.99
N GLU A 328 7.97 14.91 15.33
CA GLU A 328 7.98 15.36 16.71
C GLU A 328 6.60 15.17 17.34
N ASN A 329 6.56 14.57 18.53
CA ASN A 329 5.32 14.32 19.27
C ASN A 329 4.34 13.33 18.59
N ALA A 330 4.79 12.56 17.59
CA ALA A 330 4.02 11.44 17.08
C ALA A 330 3.75 10.41 18.18
N LEU A 331 2.51 9.92 18.26
CA LEU A 331 2.12 8.84 19.18
C LEU A 331 2.74 7.51 18.76
N GLU A 332 2.76 7.26 17.45
CA GLU A 332 3.25 6.03 16.85
C GLU A 332 3.92 6.36 15.52
N ILE A 333 5.05 5.69 15.27
CA ILE A 333 5.79 5.75 14.02
C ILE A 333 6.02 4.31 13.55
N LYS A 334 5.60 3.99 12.33
CA LYS A 334 5.88 2.69 11.69
C LYS A 334 6.76 2.91 10.48
N GLU A 335 7.88 2.20 10.44
CA GLU A 335 8.78 2.19 9.28
C GLU A 335 8.08 1.52 8.10
N ILE A 336 8.32 2.06 6.89
CA ILE A 336 7.88 1.46 5.65
C ILE A 336 9.07 1.35 4.70
N ARG A 337 9.30 0.14 4.20
CA ARG A 337 10.29 -0.13 3.15
C ARG A 337 9.58 -0.51 1.86
N ARG A 338 9.95 0.22 0.82
CA ARG A 338 9.45 -0.04 -0.53
C ARG A 338 10.47 -0.86 -1.32
N HIS A 339 9.96 -1.89 -1.98
CA HIS A 339 10.76 -2.76 -2.83
C HIS A 339 10.14 -2.86 -4.22
N HIS A 340 11.00 -3.13 -5.19
CA HIS A 340 10.66 -3.28 -6.59
C HIS A 340 11.25 -4.56 -7.17
N THR A 341 10.61 -5.07 -8.22
CA THR A 341 11.15 -6.21 -8.98
C THR A 341 12.23 -5.80 -9.97
N LEU A 342 12.18 -4.59 -10.55
CA LEU A 342 13.04 -4.19 -11.66
C LEU A 342 13.80 -2.87 -11.44
N SER A 343 13.11 -1.80 -11.08
CA SER A 343 13.73 -0.46 -11.00
C SER A 343 13.05 0.45 -9.99
N ILE A 344 13.83 1.38 -9.43
CA ILE A 344 13.33 2.46 -8.59
C ILE A 344 12.57 3.46 -9.46
N ILE A 345 11.60 4.13 -8.84
CA ILE A 345 10.84 5.21 -9.45
C ILE A 345 11.60 6.54 -9.34
N GLU A 346 11.91 7.15 -10.48
CA GLU A 346 12.78 8.35 -10.52
C GLU A 346 12.03 9.66 -10.88
N LYS A 347 10.79 9.59 -11.39
CA LYS A 347 10.10 10.74 -12.01
C LYS A 347 9.20 11.55 -11.07
N ILE A 348 9.42 11.46 -9.77
CA ILE A 348 8.59 12.13 -8.77
C ILE A 348 9.30 13.38 -8.25
N ASN A 349 8.63 14.52 -8.25
CA ASN A 349 9.16 15.75 -7.68
C ASN A 349 9.00 15.75 -6.14
N TRP A 350 9.84 14.98 -5.46
CA TRP A 350 9.79 14.78 -4.01
C TRP A 350 9.84 16.08 -3.19
N ASN A 351 10.48 17.13 -3.71
CA ASN A 351 10.55 18.43 -3.02
C ASN A 351 9.18 19.11 -2.89
N LYS A 352 8.22 18.76 -3.75
CA LYS A 352 6.86 19.29 -3.70
C LYS A 352 5.89 18.44 -2.88
N ILE A 353 6.37 17.35 -2.27
CA ILE A 353 5.55 16.40 -1.52
C ILE A 353 5.92 16.50 -0.05
N GLY A 354 5.02 17.06 0.77
CA GLY A 354 5.20 17.12 2.22
C GLY A 354 4.62 15.89 2.93
N ILE A 355 3.37 15.54 2.60
CA ILE A 355 2.75 14.28 3.03
C ILE A 355 2.50 13.42 1.81
N ILE A 356 2.96 12.18 1.86
CA ILE A 356 2.94 11.22 0.76
C ILE A 356 1.57 10.51 0.71
N GLY A 357 0.98 10.44 -0.48
CA GLY A 357 -0.05 9.44 -0.78
C GLY A 357 0.61 8.13 -1.18
N ILE A 358 1.08 7.33 -0.21
CA ILE A 358 2.14 6.33 -0.45
C ILE A 358 1.89 5.40 -1.64
N GLY A 359 0.69 4.84 -1.85
CA GLY A 359 0.45 4.02 -3.05
C GLY A 359 0.20 4.77 -4.36
N CYS A 360 0.13 6.11 -4.34
CA CYS A 360 0.07 6.95 -5.53
C CYS A 360 1.45 7.33 -6.10
N HIS A 361 2.52 7.13 -5.34
CA HIS A 361 3.88 7.54 -5.74
C HIS A 361 4.68 6.35 -6.25
N ILE A 362 4.16 5.68 -7.27
CA ILE A 362 4.70 4.43 -7.78
C ILE A 362 5.13 4.50 -9.25
N PHE A 363 5.26 5.71 -9.83
CA PHE A 363 5.36 5.97 -11.28
C PHE A 363 6.69 6.52 -11.77
#